data_AF-A0AAD9IFQ7-F1
#
_entry.id   AF-A0AAD9IFQ7-F1
#
_cell.length_a   1.000
_cell.length_b   1.000
_cell.length_c   1.000
_cell.angle_alpha   90.00
_cell.angle_beta   90.00
_cell.angle_gamma   90.00
#
_symmetry.space_group_name_H-M   'P 1'
#
loop_
_entity.id
_entity.type
_entity.pdbx_description
1 polymer ?
#
loop_
_entity_poly.entity_id
_entity_poly.type
_entity_poly.pdbx_seq_one_letter_code
_entity_poly.pdbx_strand_id
1 'polypeptide(L)'
;MTLTMILARFFFLGEHADVICRRLHVLGTTTVLAVCALAIATASPKLLLWCPLIGYGAAWVGHFCFEHNRPATFKHPLYSLMGDFRMWWEVVTLRRPF
;
A
#
# COMPACT_ATOMS: atom_id res chain seq x y z
N MET A 1 4.14 -22.23 2.26
CA MET A 1 4.51 -20.85 2.62
C MET A 1 5.83 -20.94 3.37
N THR A 2 6.92 -20.37 2.85
CA THR A 2 8.27 -20.50 3.44
C THR A 2 8.41 -19.66 4.72
N LEU A 3 9.32 -20.06 5.63
CA LEU A 3 9.55 -19.38 6.92
C LEU A 3 9.82 -17.88 6.78
N THR A 4 10.53 -17.48 5.73
CA THR A 4 10.77 -16.07 5.37
C THR A 4 9.49 -15.29 5.10
N MET A 5 8.49 -15.92 4.46
CA MET A 5 7.19 -15.29 4.22
C MET A 5 6.34 -15.16 5.48
N ILE A 6 6.51 -16.06 6.46
CA ILE A 6 5.82 -15.97 7.75
C ILE A 6 6.38 -14.79 8.56
N LEU A 7 7.70 -14.67 8.65
CA LEU A 7 8.35 -13.57 9.36
C LEU A 7 8.07 -12.20 8.72
N ALA A 8 8.09 -12.14 7.37
CA ALA A 8 7.70 -10.94 6.65
C ALA A 8 6.24 -10.54 6.95
N ARG A 9 5.32 -11.51 7.06
CA ARG A 9 3.93 -11.25 7.43
C ARG A 9 3.78 -10.71 8.85
N PHE A 10 4.57 -11.20 9.82
CA PHE A 10 4.55 -10.68 11.19
C PHE A 10 5.10 -9.27 11.30
N PHE A 11 6.24 -8.99 10.65
CA PHE A 11 6.80 -7.64 10.59
C PHE A 11 5.83 -6.66 9.91
N PHE A 12 5.23 -7.09 8.79
CA PHE A 12 4.27 -6.29 8.04
C PHE A 12 2.95 -6.04 8.80
N LEU A 13 2.47 -7.02 9.58
CA LEU A 13 1.33 -6.85 10.48
C LEU A 13 1.65 -5.90 11.65
N GLY A 14 2.88 -5.94 12.16
CA GLY A 14 3.33 -5.05 13.23
C GLY A 14 3.44 -3.58 12.81
N GLU A 15 3.72 -3.33 11.53
CA GLU A 15 3.79 -1.97 10.97
C GLU A 15 2.42 -1.39 10.57
N HIS A 16 1.35 -2.19 10.67
CA HIS A 16 -0.01 -1.81 10.28
C HIS A 16 -1.01 -2.42 11.26
N ALA A 17 -0.89 -2.15 12.56
CA ALA A 17 -1.84 -2.61 13.56
C ALA A 17 -3.12 -1.78 13.56
N ASP A 18 -3.07 -0.52 13.14
CA ASP A 18 -4.24 0.36 13.05
C ASP A 18 -5.09 0.10 11.78
N VAL A 19 -6.42 0.03 11.97
CA VAL A 19 -7.38 -0.24 10.89
C VAL A 19 -7.48 0.90 9.88
N ILE A 20 -7.35 2.15 10.33
CA ILE A 20 -7.36 3.32 9.45
C ILE A 20 -6.07 3.37 8.63
N CYS A 21 -4.92 3.03 9.23
CA CYS A 21 -3.67 2.87 8.50
C CYS A 21 -3.83 1.88 7.33
N ARG A 22 -4.35 0.67 7.60
CA ARG A 22 -4.63 -0.35 6.55
C ARG A 22 -5.62 0.13 5.49
N ARG A 23 -6.68 0.85 5.89
CA ARG A 23 -7.67 1.42 4.95
C ARG A 23 -7.06 2.47 4.03
N LEU A 24 -6.19 3.34 4.56
CA LEU A 24 -5.52 4.37 3.76
C LEU A 24 -4.58 3.75 2.73
N HIS A 25 -3.86 2.69 3.10
CA HIS A 25 -3.06 1.89 2.16
C HIS A 25 -3.88 1.28 1.03
N VAL A 26 -5.00 0.63 1.38
CA VAL A 26 -5.91 0.03 0.39
C VAL A 26 -6.56 1.10 -0.50
N LEU A 27 -6.98 2.22 0.08
CA LEU A 27 -7.55 3.35 -0.65
C LEU A 27 -6.52 3.91 -1.66
N GLY A 28 -5.32 4.24 -1.19
CA GLY A 28 -4.24 4.77 -2.01
C GLY A 28 -3.88 3.84 -3.17
N THR A 29 -3.71 2.54 -2.89
CA THR A 29 -3.43 1.52 -3.92
C THR A 29 -4.56 1.41 -4.94
N THR A 30 -5.82 1.44 -4.49
CA THR A 30 -6.99 1.41 -5.38
C THR A 30 -7.01 2.63 -6.30
N THR A 31 -6.75 3.82 -5.75
CA THR A 31 -6.71 5.06 -6.54
C THR A 31 -5.55 5.05 -7.55
N VAL A 32 -4.36 4.55 -7.16
CA VAL A 32 -3.23 4.37 -8.09
C VAL A 32 -3.61 3.46 -9.25
N LEU A 33 -4.25 2.32 -8.98
CA LEU A 33 -4.71 1.41 -10.04
C LEU A 33 -5.75 2.06 -10.96
N ALA A 34 -6.67 2.84 -10.40
CA ALA A 34 -7.66 3.59 -11.18
C ALA A 34 -6.99 4.66 -12.07
N VAL A 35 -6.00 5.38 -11.56
CA VAL A 35 -5.22 6.36 -12.34
C VAL A 35 -4.42 5.68 -13.45
N CYS A 36 -3.81 4.53 -13.18
CA CYS A 36 -3.13 3.73 -14.21
C CYS A 36 -4.10 3.28 -15.31
N ALA A 37 -5.28 2.78 -14.95
CA ALA A 37 -6.31 2.40 -15.90
C ALA A 37 -6.77 3.61 -16.74
N LEU A 38 -6.95 4.78 -16.11
CA LEU A 38 -7.31 6.02 -16.80
C LEU A 38 -6.20 6.48 -17.75
N ALA A 39 -4.92 6.37 -17.35
CA ALA A 39 -3.78 6.71 -18.19
C ALA A 39 -3.75 5.88 -19.47
N ILE A 40 -4.05 4.58 -19.36
CA ILE A 40 -4.16 3.68 -20.50
C ILE A 40 -5.37 4.05 -21.35
N ALA A 41 -6.55 4.22 -20.75
CA ALA A 41 -7.80 4.53 -21.45
C ALA A 41 -7.76 5.86 -22.22
N THR A 42 -6.97 6.83 -21.74
CA THR A 42 -6.83 8.17 -22.33
C THR A 42 -5.54 8.34 -23.14
N ALA A 43 -4.69 7.30 -23.24
CA ALA A 43 -3.35 7.37 -23.82
C ALA A 43 -2.49 8.53 -23.27
N SER A 44 -2.68 8.88 -21.99
CA SER A 44 -2.04 10.02 -21.34
C SER A 44 -1.10 9.56 -20.24
N PRO A 45 0.18 9.25 -20.56
CA PRO A 45 1.14 8.77 -19.57
C PRO A 45 1.47 9.82 -18.50
N LYS A 46 1.17 11.11 -18.75
CA LYS A 46 1.32 12.19 -17.76
C LYS A 46 0.50 11.94 -16.49
N LEU A 47 -0.59 11.19 -16.58
CA LEU A 47 -1.40 10.82 -15.41
C LEU A 47 -0.63 9.94 -14.42
N LEU A 48 0.37 9.18 -14.89
CA LEU A 48 1.19 8.31 -14.03
C LEU A 48 2.09 9.11 -13.07
N LEU A 49 2.33 10.40 -13.33
CA LEU A 49 3.06 11.28 -12.42
C LEU A 49 2.33 11.47 -11.08
N TRP A 50 1.01 11.25 -11.05
CA TRP A 50 0.22 11.33 -9.83
C TRP A 50 0.33 10.08 -8.95
N CYS A 51 0.74 8.94 -9.51
CA CYS A 51 0.75 7.67 -8.79
C CYS A 51 1.66 7.68 -7.55
N PRO A 52 2.90 8.21 -7.59
CA PRO A 52 3.74 8.28 -6.39
C PRO A 52 3.14 9.18 -5.31
N LEU A 53 2.56 10.32 -5.71
CA LEU A 53 1.96 11.27 -4.76
C LEU A 53 0.75 10.66 -4.05
N ILE A 54 -0.14 10.01 -4.81
CA ILE A 54 -1.36 9.40 -4.27
C ILE A 54 -1.01 8.19 -3.39
N GLY A 55 -0.16 7.28 -3.91
CA GLY A 55 0.22 6.06 -3.20
C GLY A 55 0.94 6.37 -1.89
N TYR A 56 2.07 7.10 -1.96
CA TYR A 56 2.84 7.42 -0.77
C TYR A 56 2.12 8.41 0.14
N GLY A 57 1.40 9.39 -0.41
CA GLY A 57 0.63 10.33 0.40
C GLY A 57 -0.38 9.64 1.30
N ALA A 58 -1.17 8.72 0.76
CA ALA A 58 -2.14 7.95 1.54
C ALA A 58 -1.46 7.04 2.58
N ALA A 59 -0.43 6.29 2.17
CA ALA A 59 0.32 5.41 3.06
C ALA A 59 0.97 6.16 4.23
N TRP A 60 1.61 7.30 3.95
CA TRP A 60 2.28 8.11 4.96
C TRP A 60 1.34 8.74 5.95
N VAL A 61 0.14 9.17 5.52
CA VAL A 61 -0.91 9.62 6.46
C VAL A 61 -1.28 8.48 7.42
N GLY A 62 -1.42 7.25 6.92
CA GLY A 62 -1.64 6.07 7.75
C GLY A 62 -0.55 5.87 8.80
N HIS A 63 0.70 5.83 8.35
CA HIS A 63 1.85 5.58 9.22
C HIS A 63 2.09 6.70 10.24
N PHE A 64 2.04 7.96 9.84
CA PHE A 64 2.41 9.06 10.73
C PHE A 64 1.27 9.52 11.64
N CYS A 65 0.02 9.48 11.19
CA CYS A 65 -1.10 10.00 11.97
C CYS A 65 -1.83 8.92 12.79
N PHE A 66 -1.77 7.65 12.38
CA PHE A 66 -2.51 6.57 13.03
C PHE A 66 -1.58 5.54 13.66
N GLU A 67 -0.62 5.02 12.89
CA GLU A 67 0.30 4.00 13.40
C GLU A 67 1.42 4.58 14.28
N HIS A 68 1.75 5.86 14.09
CA HIS A 68 2.85 6.56 14.75
C HIS A 68 4.22 5.88 14.56
N ASN A 69 4.44 5.29 13.39
CA ASN A 69 5.72 4.66 13.01
C ASN A 69 6.32 5.29 11.74
N ARG A 70 7.54 4.85 11.39
CA ARG A 70 8.22 5.31 10.17
C ARG A 70 8.03 4.25 9.09
N PRO A 71 7.48 4.60 7.91
CA PRO A 71 7.26 3.65 6.82
C PRO A 71 8.52 2.86 6.45
N ALA A 72 8.34 1.56 6.22
CA ALA A 72 9.39 0.70 5.67
C ALA A 72 9.92 1.21 4.32
N THR A 73 9.13 2.00 3.59
CA THR A 73 9.51 2.63 2.31
C THR A 73 10.85 3.35 2.36
N PHE A 74 11.20 3.96 3.51
CA PHE A 74 12.47 4.69 3.65
C PHE A 74 13.71 3.80 3.67
N LYS A 75 13.56 2.52 4.04
CA LYS A 75 14.66 1.54 4.07
C LYS A 75 14.61 0.58 2.89
N HIS A 76 13.39 0.16 2.55
CA HIS A 76 13.13 -0.91 1.59
C HIS A 76 11.95 -0.53 0.68
N PRO A 77 12.12 0.43 -0.26
CA PRO A 77 11.03 1.00 -1.04
C PRO A 77 10.28 -0.04 -1.88
N LEU A 78 11.00 -0.95 -2.55
CA LEU A 78 10.38 -1.99 -3.37
C LEU A 78 9.61 -3.01 -2.52
N TYR A 79 10.16 -3.44 -1.38
CA TYR A 79 9.48 -4.38 -0.49
C TYR A 79 8.24 -3.75 0.15
N SER A 80 8.30 -2.47 0.51
CA SER A 80 7.15 -1.70 0.99
C SER A 80 6.04 -1.72 -0.06
N LEU A 81 6.35 -1.33 -1.30
CA LEU A 81 5.37 -1.28 -2.39
C LEU A 81 4.75 -2.66 -2.67
N MET A 82 5.57 -3.72 -2.71
CA MET A 82 5.06 -5.10 -2.84
C MET A 82 4.13 -5.49 -1.69
N GLY A 83 4.43 -5.03 -0.48
CA GLY A 83 3.59 -5.18 0.69
C GLY A 83 2.23 -4.51 0.53
N ASP A 84 2.19 -3.29 0.02
CA ASP A 84 0.95 -2.52 -0.19
C ASP A 84 0.03 -3.24 -1.20
N PHE A 85 0.58 -3.67 -2.35
CA PHE A 85 -0.17 -4.47 -3.32
C PHE A 85 -0.63 -5.82 -2.77
N ARG A 86 0.19 -6.45 -1.93
CA ARG A 86 -0.19 -7.71 -1.26
C ARG A 86 -1.33 -7.50 -0.28
N MET A 87 -1.27 -6.45 0.53
CA MET A 87 -2.35 -6.08 1.47
C MET A 87 -3.64 -5.78 0.71
N TRP A 88 -3.55 -4.95 -0.32
CA TRP A 88 -4.67 -4.63 -1.20
C TRP A 88 -5.31 -5.88 -1.77
N TRP A 89 -4.52 -6.79 -2.34
CA TRP A 89 -5.00 -8.06 -2.89
C TRP A 89 -5.69 -8.93 -1.83
N GLU A 90 -5.09 -9.08 -0.65
CA GLU A 90 -5.68 -9.87 0.43
C GLU A 90 -7.02 -9.30 0.90
N VAL A 91 -7.16 -7.97 0.94
CA VAL A 91 -8.41 -7.30 1.33
C VAL A 91 -9.49 -7.43 0.25
N VAL A 92 -9.18 -7.12 -1.01
CA VAL A 92 -10.19 -7.18 -2.10
C VAL A 92 -10.62 -8.62 -2.42
N THR A 93 -9.78 -9.61 -2.12
CA THR A 93 -10.13 -11.03 -2.25
C THR A 93 -10.65 -11.67 -0.96
N LEU A 94 -10.93 -10.87 0.08
CA LEU A 94 -11.47 -11.31 1.37
C LEU A 94 -10.61 -12.35 2.11
N ARG A 95 -9.31 -12.42 1.78
CA ARG A 95 -8.33 -13.28 2.49
C ARG A 95 -7.86 -12.65 3.80
N ARG A 96 -8.12 -11.35 3.99
CA ARG A 96 -7.76 -10.56 5.17
C ARG A 96 -8.86 -9.55 5.49
N PRO A 97 -9.37 -9.50 6.74
CA PRO A 97 -10.17 -8.38 7.21
C PRO A 97 -9.30 -7.15 7.45
N PHE A 98 -9.95 -5.99 7.44
CA PHE A 98 -9.30 -4.72 7.73
C PHE A 98 -8.80 -4.59 9.14
#